data_AF-A0A940CQC6-F1
#
_entry.id   AF-A0A940CQC6-F1
#
_cell.length_a   1.000
_cell.length_b   1.000
_cell.length_c   1.000
_cell.angle_alpha   90.00
_cell.angle_beta   90.00
_cell.angle_gamma   90.00
#
_symmetry.space_group_name_H-M   'P 1'
#
loop_
_entity.id
_entity.type
_entity.pdbx_description
1 polymer ?
#
loop_
_entity_poly.entity_id
_entity_poly.type
_entity_poly.pdbx_seq_one_letter_code
_entity_poly.pdbx_strand_id
1 'polypeptide(L)'
;MITHDVVAGMVKLHLNGYVTYDELAMWAANKCHQTDYVEDISDDKSEAMFDLLCRLSNHNQDTKVLKPNELAAFINRLEVKEPSTQS
;
A
#
# COMPACT_ATOMS: atom_id res chain seq x y z
N MET A 1 1.80 -10.59 10.16
CA MET A 1 0.60 -10.35 9.32
C MET A 1 0.36 -8.85 9.27
N ILE A 2 0.44 -8.26 8.08
CA ILE A 2 0.14 -6.85 7.85
C ILE A 2 -1.29 -6.75 7.34
N THR A 3 -2.07 -5.85 7.92
CA THR A 3 -3.44 -5.57 7.49
C THR A 3 -3.48 -4.33 6.60
N HIS A 4 -4.59 -4.15 5.86
CA HIS A 4 -4.84 -2.95 5.07
C HIS A 4 -4.77 -1.65 5.87
N ASP A 5 -5.17 -1.67 7.14
CA ASP A 5 -5.04 -0.52 8.04
C ASP A 5 -3.59 -0.10 8.24
N VAL A 6 -2.67 -1.07 8.35
CA VAL A 6 -1.23 -0.80 8.54
C VAL A 6 -0.64 -0.20 7.27
N VAL A 7 -0.96 -0.75 6.09
CA VAL A 7 -0.51 -0.20 4.80
C VAL A 7 -1.06 1.21 4.59
N ALA A 8 -2.36 1.40 4.82
CA ALA A 8 -3.01 2.69 4.71
C ALA A 8 -2.44 3.72 5.70
N GLY A 9 -2.19 3.32 6.94
CA GLY A 9 -1.55 4.17 7.95
C GLY A 9 -0.16 4.64 7.51
N MET A 10 0.65 3.74 6.95
CA MET A 10 2.01 4.06 6.51
C MET A 10 2.02 5.05 5.34
N VAL A 11 1.12 4.86 4.38
CA VAL A 11 0.92 5.80 3.27
C VAL A 11 0.41 7.15 3.77
N LYS A 12 -0.51 7.19 4.74
CA LYS A 12 -0.99 8.44 5.35
C LYS A 12 0.13 9.19 6.08
N LEU A 13 1.02 8.48 6.79
CA LEU A 13 2.18 9.10 7.43
C LEU A 13 3.09 9.79 6.40
N HIS A 14 3.31 9.16 5.25
CA HIS A 14 4.04 9.78 4.15
C HIS A 14 3.32 11.02 3.59
N LEU A 15 2.01 10.91 3.31
CA LEU A 15 1.22 12.03 2.77
C LEU A 15 1.17 13.24 3.70
N ASN A 16 1.26 13.03 5.01
CA ASN A 16 1.32 14.10 6.02
C ASN A 16 2.74 14.59 6.32
N GLY A 17 3.77 14.04 5.64
CA GLY A 17 5.16 14.46 5.82
C GLY A 17 5.85 13.93 7.08
N TYR A 18 5.26 12.96 7.79
CA TYR A 18 5.89 12.31 8.95
C TYR A 18 6.95 11.29 8.54
N VAL A 19 6.85 10.77 7.30
CA VAL A 19 7.71 9.72 6.76
C VAL A 19 8.12 10.11 5.35
N THR A 20 9.42 10.04 5.06
CA THR A 20 9.96 10.31 3.72
C THR A 20 9.55 9.20 2.74
N TYR A 21 9.61 9.49 1.44
CA TYR A 21 9.31 8.48 0.42
C TYR A 21 10.28 7.30 0.50
N ASP A 22 11.56 7.55 0.81
CA ASP A 22 12.59 6.52 0.97
C ASP A 22 12.29 5.59 2.14
N GLU A 23 11.86 6.13 3.29
CA GLU A 23 11.44 5.33 4.45
C GLU A 23 10.21 4.47 4.13
N LEU A 24 9.23 5.04 3.40
CA LEU A 24 8.06 4.30 2.93
C LEU A 24 8.46 3.18 1.96
N ALA A 25 9.36 3.46 1.01
CA ALA A 25 9.83 2.50 0.01
C ALA A 25 10.66 1.37 0.63
N MET A 26 11.57 1.68 1.56
CA MET A 26 12.33 0.67 2.31
C MET A 26 11.42 -0.20 3.15
N TRP A 27 10.43 0.41 3.83
CA TRP A 27 9.43 -0.33 4.58
C TRP A 27 8.65 -1.27 3.66
N ALA A 28 8.17 -0.78 2.52
CA ALA A 28 7.43 -1.58 1.54
C ALA A 28 8.27 -2.71 0.94
N ALA A 29 9.55 -2.45 0.63
CA ALA A 29 10.49 -3.48 0.14
C ALA A 29 10.70 -4.59 1.17
N ASN A 30 10.82 -4.23 2.45
CA ASN A 30 10.92 -5.21 3.52
C ASN A 30 9.67 -6.10 3.55
N LYS A 31 8.48 -5.54 3.32
CA LYS A 31 7.21 -6.27 3.39
C LYS A 31 6.86 -7.07 2.12
N CYS A 32 7.17 -6.56 0.93
CA CYS A 32 7.00 -7.30 -0.34
C CYS A 32 8.02 -8.47 -0.44
N HIS A 33 9.27 -8.32 0.02
CA HIS A 33 10.31 -9.36 -0.13
C HIS A 33 10.44 -10.36 1.04
N GLN A 34 10.13 -9.98 2.29
CA GLN A 34 10.30 -10.90 3.42
C GLN A 34 9.13 -11.89 3.62
N THR A 35 8.14 -11.95 2.71
CA THR A 35 6.94 -12.81 2.84
C THR A 35 6.16 -12.62 4.17
N ASP A 36 6.46 -11.56 4.92
CA ASP A 36 5.68 -11.07 6.09
C ASP A 36 4.23 -10.72 5.70
N TYR A 37 4.05 -10.52 4.39
CA TYR A 37 2.79 -10.48 3.70
C TYR A 37 2.18 -11.89 3.61
N VAL A 38 1.63 -12.37 4.72
CA VAL A 38 0.75 -13.54 4.73
C VAL A 38 -0.67 -13.01 4.62
N GLU A 39 -1.23 -13.17 3.44
CA GLU A 39 -2.53 -12.67 3.06
C GLU A 39 -3.54 -13.82 2.97
N ASP A 40 -4.76 -13.58 3.45
CA ASP A 40 -5.91 -14.36 3.03
C ASP A 40 -6.21 -13.93 1.58
N ILE A 41 -5.72 -14.75 0.64
CA ILE A 41 -5.55 -14.45 -0.80
C ILE A 41 -6.90 -14.35 -1.56
N SER A 42 -8.00 -14.08 -0.86
CA SER A 42 -9.35 -14.09 -1.44
C SER A 42 -10.04 -12.72 -1.47
N ASP A 43 -9.34 -11.62 -1.19
CA ASP A 43 -9.92 -10.26 -1.16
C ASP A 43 -9.28 -9.40 -2.27
N ASP A 44 -10.07 -8.60 -2.98
CA ASP A 44 -9.55 -7.67 -4.00
C ASP A 44 -8.67 -6.57 -3.39
N LYS A 45 -8.89 -6.28 -2.09
CA LYS A 45 -8.05 -5.35 -1.31
C LYS A 45 -6.64 -5.89 -1.11
N SER A 46 -6.58 -7.20 -1.02
CA SER A 46 -5.40 -7.98 -0.74
C SER A 46 -4.41 -7.90 -1.93
N GLU A 47 -4.90 -8.16 -3.14
CA GLU A 47 -4.13 -7.97 -4.39
C GLU A 47 -3.69 -6.51 -4.59
N ALA A 48 -4.57 -5.54 -4.32
CA ALA A 48 -4.26 -4.12 -4.50
C ALA A 48 -3.13 -3.64 -3.56
N MET A 49 -3.11 -4.12 -2.32
CA MET A 49 -2.05 -3.83 -1.35
C MET A 49 -0.69 -4.40 -1.80
N PHE A 50 -0.68 -5.65 -2.27
CA PHE A 50 0.55 -6.26 -2.78
C PHE A 50 1.12 -5.49 -3.98
N ASP A 51 0.28 -5.11 -4.94
CA ASP A 51 0.70 -4.26 -6.08
C ASP A 51 1.32 -2.94 -5.61
N LEU A 52 0.68 -2.25 -4.65
CA LEU A 52 1.25 -1.02 -4.11
C LEU A 52 2.62 -1.25 -3.46
N LEU A 53 2.73 -2.27 -2.60
CA LEU A 53 3.98 -2.55 -1.88
C LEU A 53 5.12 -2.85 -2.84
N CYS A 54 4.85 -3.60 -3.91
CA CYS A 54 5.89 -3.92 -4.88
C CYS A 54 6.20 -2.75 -5.84
N ARG A 55 5.23 -1.86 -6.12
CA ARG A 55 5.52 -0.57 -6.79
C ARG A 55 6.38 0.35 -5.94
N LEU A 56 6.15 0.39 -4.62
CA LEU A 56 6.97 1.13 -3.67
C LEU A 56 8.36 0.51 -3.49
N SER A 57 8.47 -0.83 -3.47
CA SER A 57 9.76 -1.53 -3.30
C SER A 57 10.70 -1.34 -4.48
N ASN A 58 10.15 -1.17 -5.68
CA ASN A 58 10.92 -1.01 -6.90
C ASN A 58 11.52 0.40 -7.08
N HIS A 59 11.39 1.30 -6.09
CA HIS A 59 11.95 2.65 -6.12
C HIS A 59 13.42 2.69 -6.59
N ASN A 60 14.24 1.70 -6.26
CA ASN A 60 15.66 1.65 -6.63
C ASN A 60 15.93 1.29 -8.11
N GLN A 61 14.92 0.98 -8.92
CA GLN A 61 15.06 0.49 -10.31
C GLN A 61 14.50 1.45 -11.37
N ASP A 62 14.71 2.77 -11.25
CA ASP A 62 14.27 3.75 -12.26
C ASP A 62 12.73 3.91 -12.39
N THR A 63 11.96 3.29 -11.50
CA THR A 63 10.50 3.49 -11.49
C THR A 63 10.14 4.84 -10.87
N LYS A 64 9.34 5.59 -11.62
CA LYS A 64 8.74 6.86 -11.22
C LYS A 64 8.12 6.76 -9.82
N VAL A 65 8.60 7.61 -8.91
CA VAL A 65 8.02 7.86 -7.58
C VAL A 65 6.51 8.03 -7.71
N LEU A 66 5.76 7.25 -6.93
CA LEU A 66 4.30 7.38 -6.85
C LEU A 66 3.95 8.78 -6.36
N LYS A 67 3.16 9.50 -7.15
CA LYS A 67 2.73 10.84 -6.76
C LYS A 67 1.79 10.76 -5.55
N PRO A 68 1.74 11.80 -4.71
CA PRO A 68 0.79 11.87 -3.59
C PRO A 68 -0.66 11.57 -3.99
N ASN A 69 -1.08 11.98 -5.19
CA ASN A 69 -2.43 11.70 -5.70
C ASN A 69 -2.67 10.21 -5.98
N GLU A 70 -1.67 9.47 -6.42
CA GLU A 70 -1.77 8.02 -6.65
C GLU A 70 -1.90 7.28 -5.32
N LEU A 71 -1.12 7.71 -4.33
CA LEU A 71 -1.19 7.19 -2.97
C LEU A 71 -2.54 7.51 -2.31
N ALA A 72 -3.07 8.72 -2.49
CA ALA A 72 -4.40 9.08 -1.99
C ALA A 72 -5.52 8.30 -2.68
N ALA A 73 -5.40 8.05 -3.99
CA ALA A 73 -6.35 7.21 -4.72
C ALA A 73 -6.34 5.76 -4.22
N PHE A 74 -5.17 5.23 -3.86
CA PHE A 74 -5.06 3.92 -3.22
C PHE A 74 -5.76 3.87 -1.86
N ILE A 75 -5.54 4.86 -0.99
CA ILE A 75 -6.24 4.95 0.31
C ILE A 75 -7.75 4.94 0.10
N ASN A 76 -8.26 5.75 -0.82
CA ASN A 76 -9.68 5.78 -1.14
C ASN A 76 -10.19 4.41 -1.61
N ARG A 77 -9.42 3.68 -2.43
CA ARG A 77 -9.80 2.33 -2.87
C ARG A 77 -9.87 1.31 -1.73
N LEU A 78 -9.03 1.45 -0.71
CA LEU A 78 -9.07 0.58 0.48
C LEU A 78 -10.23 0.92 1.43
N GLU A 79 -10.53 2.22 1.58
CA GLU A 79 -11.53 2.73 2.53
C GLU A 79 -12.96 2.72 1.97
N VAL A 80 -13.12 2.84 0.65
CA VAL A 80 -14.41 2.65 -0.02
C VAL A 80 -14.75 1.17 0.09
N LYS A 81 -15.54 0.83 1.10
CA LYS A 81 -16.37 -0.37 1.10
C LYS A 81 -17.06 -0.42 -0.26
N GLU A 82 -16.96 -1.54 -0.96
CA GLU A 82 -17.94 -1.87 -1.98
C GLU A 82 -19.33 -1.49 -1.44
N PRO A 83 -20.18 -0.82 -2.23
CA PRO A 83 -21.56 -0.64 -1.81
C PRO A 83 -22.10 -2.04 -1.54
N SER A 84 -22.33 -2.33 -0.27
CA SER A 84 -22.93 -3.57 0.19
C SER A 84 -24.19 -3.75 -0.65
N THR A 85 -24.14 -4.70 -1.58
CA THR A 85 -25.30 -5.11 -2.36
C THR A 85 -26.22 -5.77 -1.34
N GLN A 86 -27.08 -4.96 -0.72
CA GLN A 86 -28.21 -5.44 0.04
C GLN A 86 -29.09 -6.20 -0.95
N SER A 87 -28.97 -7.53 -0.93
CA SER A 87 -29.97 -8.43 -1.49
C SER A 87 -31.10 -8.63 -0.50
#